data_AF-S4PVG8-F1
#
_entry.id   AF-S4PVG8-F1
#
_cell.length_a   1.000
_cell.length_b   1.000
_cell.length_c   1.000
_cell.angle_alpha   90.00
_cell.angle_beta   90.00
_cell.angle_gamma   90.00
#
_symmetry.space_group_name_H-M   'P 1'
#
loop_
_entity.id
_entity.type
_entity.pdbx_description
1 polymer ?
#
loop_
_entity_poly.entity_id
_entity_poly.type
_entity_poly.pdbx_seq_one_letter_code
_entity_poly.pdbx_strand_id
1 'polypeptide(L)'
;MNSPQIFNYIGATYFDQPSEVSVFYGLISLSVFLIFLTPFLLRFPSTPLTFEEMSIINILLLIELATACLAIGMHNYPLGLCIAVVYTPLALLVEVVGDDNEKLSTIALFLKRLLCILLQPLFAVSIALMLYSWVLFPEEGIVGMLSRGRDAAVQAVMFSIVDSMIYGNWLFNVGTTIILPTWILFWQILCNRVTRISITN
;
A
#
# COMPACT_ATOMS: atom_id res chain seq x y z
N MET A 1 3.74 11.19 12.13
CA MET A 1 4.69 12.12 11.49
C MET A 1 6.14 12.02 12.01
N ASN A 2 6.48 11.12 12.96
CA ASN A 2 7.85 11.03 13.49
C ASN A 2 8.70 9.91 12.85
N SER A 3 8.12 9.02 12.03
CA SER A 3 8.83 7.88 11.46
C SER A 3 10.03 8.26 10.57
N PRO A 4 9.98 9.31 9.70
CA PRO A 4 11.16 9.69 8.93
C PRO A 4 12.33 10.16 9.81
N GLN A 5 12.04 10.85 10.92
CA GLN A 5 13.07 11.31 11.86
C GLN A 5 13.76 10.12 12.56
N ILE A 6 12.99 9.12 12.96
CA ILE A 6 13.54 7.89 13.58
C ILE A 6 14.40 7.12 12.59
N PHE A 7 13.94 6.93 11.35
CA PHE A 7 14.71 6.22 10.33
C PHE A 7 16.00 6.97 9.94
N ASN A 8 15.94 8.29 9.85
CA ASN A 8 17.12 9.11 9.63
C ASN A 8 18.12 8.98 10.80
N TYR A 9 17.64 9.05 12.04
CA TYR A 9 18.49 8.90 13.21
C TYR A 9 19.20 7.54 13.24
N ILE A 10 18.47 6.45 12.97
CA ILE A 10 19.04 5.10 12.92
C ILE A 10 20.06 4.99 11.78
N GLY A 11 19.71 5.46 10.57
CA GLY A 11 20.60 5.39 9.41
C GLY A 11 21.90 6.18 9.59
N ALA A 12 21.80 7.40 10.13
CA ALA A 12 22.96 8.24 10.42
C ALA A 12 23.84 7.66 11.54
N THR A 13 23.24 7.13 12.61
CA THR A 13 23.99 6.65 13.78
C THR A 13 24.67 5.32 13.54
N TYR A 14 24.02 4.38 12.84
CA TYR A 14 24.48 3.00 12.73
C TYR A 14 25.08 2.64 11.37
N PHE A 15 24.74 3.36 10.30
CA PHE A 15 25.08 2.96 8.93
C PHE A 15 25.80 4.04 8.11
N ASP A 16 26.00 5.25 8.68
CA ASP A 16 26.63 6.41 8.02
C ASP A 16 26.03 6.69 6.62
N GLN A 17 24.71 6.51 6.51
CA GLN A 17 23.99 6.67 5.24
C GLN A 17 23.39 8.07 5.11
N PRO A 18 23.28 8.61 3.88
CA PRO A 18 22.49 9.80 3.60
C PRO A 18 21.04 9.66 4.09
N SER A 19 20.41 10.78 4.44
CA SER A 19 19.07 10.80 5.02
C SER A 19 18.01 10.21 4.07
N GLU A 20 18.08 10.53 2.79
CA GLU A 20 17.17 10.03 1.76
C GLU A 20 17.22 8.51 1.63
N VAL A 21 18.42 7.93 1.66
CA VAL A 21 18.65 6.48 1.57
C VAL A 21 18.13 5.80 2.84
N SER A 22 18.48 6.35 4.00
CA SER A 22 18.07 5.85 5.31
C SER A 22 16.56 5.80 5.47
N VAL A 23 15.88 6.91 5.13
CA VAL A 23 14.42 7.03 5.24
C VAL A 23 13.73 6.11 4.25
N PHE A 24 14.18 6.06 2.99
CA PHE A 24 13.57 5.20 1.97
C PHE A 24 13.64 3.72 2.37
N TYR A 25 14.80 3.22 2.78
CA TYR A 25 14.93 1.84 3.24
C TYR A 25 14.22 1.58 4.57
N GLY A 26 14.15 2.56 5.46
CA GLY A 26 13.30 2.52 6.65
C GLY A 26 11.83 2.31 6.29
N LEU A 27 11.31 3.05 5.31
CA LEU A 27 9.93 2.89 4.83
C LEU A 27 9.70 1.56 4.10
N ILE A 28 10.68 1.05 3.36
CA ILE A 28 10.62 -0.30 2.77
C ILE A 28 10.53 -1.35 3.88
N SER A 29 11.43 -1.29 4.87
CA SER A 29 11.43 -2.26 5.97
C SER A 29 10.13 -2.23 6.76
N LEU A 30 9.56 -1.04 7.01
CA LEU A 30 8.24 -0.89 7.62
C LEU A 30 7.13 -1.49 6.75
N SER A 31 7.17 -1.25 5.43
CA SER A 31 6.18 -1.79 4.50
C SER A 31 6.21 -3.32 4.47
N VAL A 32 7.42 -3.91 4.43
CA VAL A 32 7.63 -5.35 4.51
C VAL A 32 7.14 -5.91 5.84
N PHE A 33 7.47 -5.23 6.94
CA PHE A 33 6.98 -5.60 8.27
C PHE A 33 5.45 -5.60 8.34
N LEU A 34 4.79 -4.58 7.78
CA LEU A 34 3.33 -4.50 7.74
C LEU A 34 2.70 -5.60 6.89
N ILE A 35 3.29 -5.95 5.73
CA ILE A 35 2.83 -7.08 4.89
C ILE A 35 2.76 -8.36 5.71
N PHE A 36 3.79 -8.64 6.51
CA PHE A 36 3.85 -9.86 7.31
C PHE A 36 3.02 -9.77 8.60
N LEU A 37 3.02 -8.64 9.30
CA LEU A 37 2.35 -8.51 10.60
C LEU A 37 0.82 -8.43 10.49
N THR A 38 0.31 -7.62 9.55
CA THR A 38 -1.10 -7.23 9.53
C THR A 38 -2.09 -8.38 9.33
N PRO A 39 -1.80 -9.48 8.61
CA PRO A 39 -2.64 -10.68 8.59
C PRO A 39 -2.87 -11.30 9.96
N PHE A 40 -1.87 -11.24 10.86
CA PHE A 40 -1.96 -11.86 12.18
C PHE A 40 -2.73 -11.01 13.18
N LEU A 41 -2.79 -9.68 13.00
CA LEU A 41 -3.46 -8.76 13.93
C LEU A 41 -4.96 -9.06 14.06
N LEU A 42 -5.63 -9.43 12.97
CA LEU A 42 -7.05 -9.79 12.99
C LEU A 42 -7.32 -11.20 13.55
N ARG A 43 -6.28 -12.01 13.77
CA ARG A 43 -6.39 -13.35 14.38
C ARG A 43 -6.17 -13.35 15.89
N PHE A 44 -5.72 -12.24 16.44
CA PHE A 44 -5.46 -12.08 17.87
C PHE A 44 -6.72 -11.95 18.76
N PRO A 45 -7.88 -11.43 18.29
CA PRO A 45 -9.08 -11.38 19.11
C PRO A 45 -9.56 -12.78 19.51
N SER A 46 -10.04 -12.92 20.75
CA SER A 46 -10.57 -14.19 21.29
C SER A 46 -11.80 -14.71 20.52
N THR A 47 -12.46 -13.85 19.74
CA THR A 47 -13.62 -14.19 18.90
C THR A 47 -13.24 -14.04 17.42
N PRO A 48 -13.38 -15.08 16.60
CA PRO A 48 -13.15 -14.96 15.16
C PRO A 48 -14.16 -13.99 14.55
N LEU A 49 -13.69 -13.14 13.64
CA LEU A 49 -14.55 -12.25 12.88
C LEU A 49 -15.53 -13.05 12.04
N THR A 50 -16.80 -12.67 12.11
CA THR A 50 -17.87 -13.26 11.30
C THR A 50 -17.83 -12.74 9.86
N PHE A 51 -18.44 -13.49 8.95
CA PHE A 51 -18.60 -13.06 7.56
C PHE A 51 -19.32 -11.71 7.43
N GLU A 52 -20.30 -11.45 8.30
CA GLU A 52 -21.09 -10.21 8.29
C GLU A 52 -20.25 -9.00 8.72
N GLU A 53 -19.50 -9.12 9.82
CA GLU A 53 -18.59 -8.06 10.29
C GLU A 53 -17.53 -7.74 9.23
N MET A 54 -16.97 -8.76 8.59
CA MET A 54 -15.97 -8.57 7.54
C MET A 54 -16.55 -7.91 6.29
N SER A 55 -17.81 -8.21 5.97
CA SER A 55 -18.53 -7.56 4.87
C SER A 55 -18.80 -6.08 5.16
N ILE A 56 -19.15 -5.73 6.40
CA ILE A 56 -19.32 -4.34 6.83
C ILE A 56 -18.00 -3.57 6.73
N ILE A 57 -16.88 -4.17 7.18
CA ILE A 57 -15.55 -3.57 7.04
C ILE A 57 -15.23 -3.30 5.57
N ASN A 58 -15.51 -4.26 4.68
CA ASN A 58 -15.30 -4.07 3.24
C ASN A 58 -16.15 -2.91 2.68
N ILE A 59 -17.43 -2.80 3.07
CA ILE A 59 -18.29 -1.69 2.64
C ILE A 59 -17.74 -0.34 3.11
N LEU A 60 -17.34 -0.23 4.39
CA LEU A 60 -16.76 1.00 4.94
C LEU A 60 -15.46 1.37 4.21
N LEU A 61 -14.62 0.39 3.91
CA LEU A 61 -13.38 0.57 3.15
C LEU A 61 -13.64 1.12 1.75
N LEU A 62 -14.66 0.59 1.05
CA LEU A 62 -15.04 1.08 -0.27
C LEU A 62 -15.54 2.53 -0.23
N ILE A 63 -16.33 2.87 0.79
CA ILE A 63 -16.81 4.24 1.01
C ILE A 63 -15.64 5.19 1.31
N GLU A 64 -14.70 4.77 2.15
CA GLU A 64 -13.50 5.54 2.47
C GLU A 64 -12.63 5.77 1.23
N LEU A 65 -12.37 4.73 0.44
CA LEU A 65 -11.60 4.84 -0.81
C LEU A 65 -12.29 5.79 -1.80
N ALA A 66 -13.60 5.68 -1.98
CA ALA A 66 -14.37 6.58 -2.87
C ALA A 66 -14.29 8.03 -2.39
N THR A 67 -14.43 8.26 -1.08
CA THR A 67 -14.33 9.58 -0.46
C THR A 67 -12.92 10.16 -0.62
N ALA A 68 -11.89 9.34 -0.43
CA ALA A 68 -10.50 9.73 -0.64
C ALA A 68 -10.24 10.12 -2.11
N CYS A 69 -10.72 9.32 -3.07
CA CYS A 69 -10.57 9.63 -4.50
C CYS A 69 -11.26 10.95 -4.87
N LEU A 70 -12.45 11.20 -4.34
CA LEU A 70 -13.17 12.46 -4.56
C LEU A 70 -12.42 13.65 -3.94
N ALA A 71 -12.00 13.54 -2.68
CA ALA A 71 -11.26 14.60 -1.99
C ALA A 71 -9.94 14.92 -2.70
N ILE A 72 -9.15 13.89 -3.03
CA ILE A 72 -7.91 14.04 -3.78
C ILE A 72 -8.19 14.61 -5.16
N GLY A 73 -9.23 14.15 -5.85
CA GLY A 73 -9.62 14.64 -7.17
C GLY A 73 -10.04 16.11 -7.19
N MET A 74 -10.63 16.62 -6.11
CA MET A 74 -10.92 18.06 -5.97
C MET A 74 -9.65 18.90 -5.83
N HIS A 75 -8.62 18.39 -5.16
CA HIS A 75 -7.33 19.09 -5.00
C HIS A 75 -6.39 18.91 -6.20
N ASN A 76 -6.37 17.72 -6.78
CA ASN A 76 -5.54 17.31 -7.90
C ASN A 76 -6.27 16.23 -8.71
N TYR A 77 -7.04 16.68 -9.71
CA TYR A 77 -7.86 15.80 -10.54
C TYR A 77 -7.07 14.65 -11.19
N PRO A 78 -5.93 14.88 -11.87
CA PRO A 78 -5.15 13.79 -12.46
C PRO A 78 -4.70 12.74 -11.44
N LEU A 79 -4.28 13.16 -10.24
CA LEU A 79 -3.88 12.23 -9.19
C LEU A 79 -5.08 11.45 -8.65
N GLY A 80 -6.20 12.11 -8.39
CA GLY A 80 -7.43 11.45 -7.92
C GLY A 80 -7.95 10.42 -8.92
N LEU A 81 -7.93 10.76 -10.21
CA LEU A 81 -8.28 9.83 -11.29
C LEU A 81 -7.30 8.65 -11.36
N CYS A 82 -6.00 8.90 -11.25
CA CYS A 82 -4.98 7.85 -11.24
C CYS A 82 -5.20 6.86 -10.10
N ILE A 83 -5.43 7.35 -8.88
CA ILE A 83 -5.72 6.50 -7.71
C ILE A 83 -6.99 5.70 -7.96
N ALA A 84 -8.06 6.33 -8.45
CA ALA A 84 -9.32 5.64 -8.74
C ALA A 84 -9.14 4.52 -9.78
N VAL A 85 -8.43 4.78 -10.89
CA VAL A 85 -8.16 3.79 -11.95
C VAL A 85 -7.33 2.62 -11.42
N VAL A 86 -6.40 2.87 -10.51
CA VAL A 86 -5.49 1.84 -9.97
C VAL A 86 -6.16 1.02 -8.85
N TYR A 87 -6.85 1.68 -7.91
CA TYR A 87 -7.42 1.02 -6.73
C TYR A 87 -8.82 0.45 -6.95
N THR A 88 -9.61 0.96 -7.90
CA THR A 88 -10.96 0.41 -8.17
C THR A 88 -10.92 -1.06 -8.62
N PRO A 89 -10.05 -1.48 -9.56
CA PRO A 89 -9.93 -2.89 -9.93
C PRO A 89 -9.53 -3.77 -8.74
N LEU A 90 -8.63 -3.29 -7.87
CA LEU A 90 -8.28 -4.01 -6.64
C LEU A 90 -9.51 -4.15 -5.73
N ALA A 91 -10.24 -3.06 -5.52
CA ALA A 91 -11.43 -3.02 -4.68
C ALA A 91 -12.53 -3.99 -5.15
N LEU A 92 -12.68 -4.17 -6.47
CA LEU A 92 -13.61 -5.15 -7.04
C LEU A 92 -13.13 -6.60 -6.90
N LEU A 93 -11.81 -6.82 -6.89
CA LEU A 93 -11.22 -8.15 -6.74
C LEU A 93 -11.18 -8.62 -5.28
N VAL A 94 -11.12 -7.67 -4.33
CA VAL A 94 -11.12 -7.97 -2.90
C VAL A 94 -12.54 -8.33 -2.47
N GLU A 95 -12.73 -9.62 -2.22
CA GLU A 95 -13.99 -10.20 -1.77
C GLU A 95 -13.75 -10.95 -0.46
N VAL A 96 -14.77 -11.00 0.39
CA VAL A 96 -14.71 -11.77 1.64
C VAL A 96 -14.70 -13.26 1.30
N VAL A 97 -13.59 -13.93 1.61
CA VAL A 97 -13.39 -15.36 1.30
C VAL A 97 -14.03 -16.21 2.40
N GLY A 98 -15.11 -16.92 2.05
CA GLY A 98 -15.69 -17.98 2.88
C GLY A 98 -15.01 -19.34 2.67
N ASP A 99 -15.16 -20.25 3.63
CA ASP A 99 -14.51 -21.58 3.60
C ASP A 99 -15.14 -22.57 2.60
N ASP A 100 -16.29 -22.24 2.00
CA ASP A 100 -17.11 -23.21 1.25
C ASP A 100 -16.56 -23.65 -0.14
N ASN A 101 -15.42 -23.12 -0.62
CA ASN A 101 -14.96 -23.37 -2.00
C ASN A 101 -13.42 -23.50 -2.14
N GLU A 102 -12.88 -24.69 -1.87
CA GLU A 102 -11.44 -24.85 -1.54
C GLU A 102 -10.43 -24.89 -2.70
N LYS A 103 -10.75 -25.43 -3.89
CA LYS A 103 -9.69 -25.85 -4.84
C LYS A 103 -9.42 -24.92 -6.02
N LEU A 104 -10.44 -24.33 -6.64
CA LEU A 104 -10.26 -23.32 -7.71
C LEU A 104 -9.88 -21.94 -7.14
N SER A 105 -10.02 -21.76 -5.82
CA SER A 105 -9.81 -20.52 -5.07
C SER A 105 -8.34 -20.18 -4.81
N THR A 106 -7.42 -21.15 -4.70
CA THR A 106 -6.07 -20.87 -4.18
C THR A 106 -5.19 -20.08 -5.14
N ILE A 107 -5.17 -20.41 -6.44
CA ILE A 107 -4.37 -19.68 -7.45
C ILE A 107 -4.95 -18.28 -7.66
N ALA A 108 -6.27 -18.17 -7.77
CA ALA A 108 -6.94 -16.87 -7.89
C ALA A 108 -6.65 -15.98 -6.67
N LEU A 109 -6.71 -16.54 -5.45
CA LEU A 109 -6.37 -15.82 -4.22
C LEU A 109 -4.90 -15.40 -4.18
N PHE A 110 -3.98 -16.26 -4.64
CA PHE A 110 -2.57 -15.92 -4.76
C PHE A 110 -2.35 -14.74 -5.73
N LEU A 111 -2.99 -14.76 -6.91
CA LEU A 111 -2.92 -13.65 -7.87
C LEU A 111 -3.51 -12.35 -7.31
N LYS A 112 -4.67 -12.43 -6.63
CA LYS A 112 -5.28 -11.28 -5.93
C LYS A 112 -4.32 -10.68 -4.89
N ARG A 113 -3.66 -11.53 -4.10
CA ARG A 113 -2.66 -11.11 -3.10
C ARG A 113 -1.41 -10.49 -3.74
N LEU A 114 -0.90 -11.10 -4.83
CA LEU A 114 0.23 -10.55 -5.56
C LEU A 114 -0.10 -9.16 -6.12
N LEU A 115 -1.26 -9.00 -6.74
CA LEU A 115 -1.73 -7.70 -7.22
C LEU A 115 -1.86 -6.69 -6.08
N CYS A 116 -2.41 -7.10 -4.93
CA CYS A 116 -2.49 -6.24 -3.74
C CYS A 116 -1.09 -5.79 -3.29
N ILE A 117 -0.10 -6.69 -3.21
CA ILE A 117 1.29 -6.32 -2.84
C ILE A 117 1.90 -5.33 -3.84
N LEU A 118 1.70 -5.54 -5.14
CA LEU A 118 2.21 -4.63 -6.18
C LEU A 118 1.60 -3.22 -6.05
N LEU A 119 0.38 -3.13 -5.51
CA LEU A 119 -0.33 -1.88 -5.26
C LEU A 119 -0.05 -1.29 -3.88
N GLN A 120 0.87 -1.85 -3.09
CA GLN A 120 1.33 -1.22 -1.87
C GLN A 120 1.88 0.18 -2.21
N PRO A 121 1.51 1.27 -1.51
CA PRO A 121 1.76 2.63 -1.99
C PRO A 121 3.22 2.95 -2.34
N LEU A 122 4.17 2.49 -1.51
CA LEU A 122 5.61 2.70 -1.74
C LEU A 122 6.11 1.86 -2.92
N PHE A 123 5.65 0.62 -3.04
CA PHE A 123 6.00 -0.25 -4.16
C PHE A 123 5.42 0.26 -5.48
N ALA A 124 4.16 0.71 -5.48
CA ALA A 124 3.50 1.26 -6.64
C ALA A 124 4.24 2.49 -7.18
N VAL A 125 4.61 3.44 -6.31
CA VAL A 125 5.41 4.62 -6.70
C VAL A 125 6.80 4.22 -7.20
N SER A 126 7.46 3.29 -6.52
CA SER A 126 8.80 2.82 -6.90
C SER A 126 8.79 2.14 -8.27
N ILE A 127 7.83 1.24 -8.51
CA ILE A 127 7.64 0.56 -9.79
C ILE A 127 7.30 1.57 -10.88
N ALA A 128 6.40 2.53 -10.60
CA ALA A 128 6.04 3.56 -11.57
C ALA A 128 7.27 4.38 -12.03
N LEU A 129 8.14 4.78 -11.11
CA LEU A 129 9.35 5.54 -11.43
C LEU A 129 10.43 4.69 -12.12
N MET A 130 10.52 3.40 -11.79
CA MET A 130 11.37 2.46 -12.53
C MET A 130 10.88 2.26 -13.97
N LEU A 131 9.58 2.06 -14.17
CA LEU A 131 8.98 1.94 -15.51
C LEU A 131 9.08 3.24 -16.30
N TYR A 132 8.89 4.38 -15.64
CA TYR A 132 9.02 5.69 -16.30
C TYR A 132 10.46 5.95 -16.76
N SER A 133 11.45 5.46 -16.01
CA SER A 133 12.86 5.54 -16.41
C SER A 133 13.15 4.77 -17.69
N TRP A 134 12.36 3.74 -18.03
CA TRP A 134 12.49 3.04 -19.31
C TRP A 134 12.10 3.90 -20.51
N VAL A 135 11.12 4.79 -20.32
CA VAL A 135 10.68 5.73 -21.35
C VAL A 135 11.65 6.90 -21.46
N LEU A 136 12.22 7.34 -20.34
CA LEU A 136 13.05 8.54 -20.29
C LEU A 136 14.49 8.30 -20.75
N PHE A 137 15.05 7.11 -20.52
CA PHE A 137 16.44 6.77 -20.84
C PHE A 137 16.54 5.47 -21.66
N PRO A 138 15.92 5.40 -22.85
CA PRO A 138 15.93 4.20 -23.70
C PRO A 138 17.34 3.76 -24.14
N GLU A 139 18.33 4.66 -24.08
CA GLU A 139 19.72 4.42 -24.46
C GLU A 139 20.55 3.64 -23.43
N GLU A 140 20.08 3.54 -22.18
CA GLU A 140 20.80 2.82 -21.13
C GLU A 140 20.45 1.32 -21.12
N GLY A 141 21.37 0.50 -20.62
CA GLY A 141 21.07 -0.92 -20.35
C GLY A 141 20.03 -1.08 -19.23
N ILE A 142 19.29 -2.19 -19.24
CA ILE A 142 18.20 -2.49 -18.27
C ILE A 142 18.60 -2.21 -16.81
N VAL A 143 19.81 -2.60 -16.42
CA VAL A 143 20.34 -2.40 -15.06
C VAL A 143 20.55 -0.91 -14.74
N GLY A 144 21.06 -0.13 -15.70
CA GLY A 144 21.24 1.32 -15.55
C GLY A 144 19.92 2.04 -15.38
N MET A 145 18.93 1.68 -16.22
CA MET A 145 17.60 2.27 -16.14
C MET A 145 16.90 1.97 -14.81
N LEU A 146 16.99 0.72 -14.32
CA LEU A 146 16.42 0.34 -13.01
C LEU A 146 17.11 1.08 -11.85
N SER A 147 18.43 1.26 -11.93
CA SER A 147 19.18 2.06 -10.94
C SER A 147 18.69 3.50 -10.92
N ARG A 148 18.56 4.14 -12.08
CA ARG A 148 18.03 5.51 -12.18
C ARG A 148 16.61 5.63 -11.65
N GLY A 149 15.76 4.67 -11.96
CA GLY A 149 14.39 4.63 -11.45
C GLY A 149 14.31 4.47 -9.94
N ARG A 150 15.18 3.64 -9.36
CA ARG A 150 15.33 3.54 -7.91
C ARG A 150 15.77 4.87 -7.31
N ASP A 151 16.80 5.51 -7.87
CA ASP A 151 17.32 6.78 -7.35
C ASP A 151 16.25 7.88 -7.44
N ALA A 152 15.49 7.93 -8.53
CA ALA A 152 14.33 8.79 -8.68
C ALA A 152 13.25 8.52 -7.62
N ALA A 153 12.98 7.26 -7.28
CA ALA A 153 12.04 6.89 -6.24
C ALA A 153 12.51 7.32 -4.84
N VAL A 154 13.78 7.11 -4.52
CA VAL A 154 14.41 7.57 -3.26
C VAL A 154 14.24 9.09 -3.11
N GLN A 155 14.60 9.83 -4.16
CA GLN A 155 14.50 11.30 -4.16
C GLN A 155 13.05 11.78 -4.10
N ALA A 156 12.14 11.19 -4.89
CA ALA A 156 10.74 11.58 -4.90
C ALA A 156 10.07 11.40 -3.53
N VAL A 157 10.37 10.28 -2.84
CA VAL A 157 9.87 10.05 -1.48
C VAL A 157 10.44 11.08 -0.51
N MET A 158 11.75 11.33 -0.56
CA MET A 158 12.37 12.32 0.33
C MET A 158 11.81 13.72 0.08
N PHE A 159 11.67 14.15 -1.17
CA PHE A 159 11.07 15.44 -1.51
C PHE A 159 9.62 15.54 -1.04
N SER A 160 8.82 14.48 -1.18
CA SER A 160 7.44 14.49 -0.66
C SER A 160 7.37 14.69 0.87
N ILE A 161 8.34 14.14 1.61
CA ILE A 161 8.44 14.28 3.07
C ILE A 161 8.85 15.71 3.42
N VAL A 162 9.91 16.21 2.79
CA VAL A 162 10.42 17.57 3.03
C VAL A 162 9.34 18.60 2.68
N ASP A 163 8.65 18.43 1.55
CA ASP A 163 7.56 19.30 1.14
C ASP A 163 6.40 19.28 2.14
N SER A 164 6.11 18.12 2.73
CA SER A 164 5.09 18.01 3.76
C SER A 164 5.51 18.70 5.05
N MET A 165 6.76 18.55 5.47
CA MET A 165 7.28 19.10 6.73
C MET A 165 7.52 20.61 6.67
N ILE A 166 8.03 21.13 5.55
CA ILE A 166 8.40 22.54 5.41
C ILE A 166 7.24 23.36 4.84
N TYR A 167 6.60 22.87 3.78
CA TYR A 167 5.59 23.62 3.03
C TYR A 167 4.15 23.19 3.35
N GLY A 168 3.97 22.19 4.22
CA GLY A 168 2.64 21.68 4.54
C GLY A 168 1.99 20.96 3.36
N ASN A 169 2.77 20.44 2.40
CA ASN A 169 2.24 19.66 1.30
C ASN A 169 1.51 18.42 1.84
N TRP A 170 0.28 18.20 1.37
CA TRP A 170 -0.60 17.17 1.88
C TRP A 170 -0.30 15.77 1.31
N LEU A 171 0.46 15.67 0.21
CA LEU A 171 0.62 14.43 -0.55
C LEU A 171 1.18 13.27 0.29
N PHE A 172 2.28 13.51 1.01
CA PHE A 172 2.90 12.49 1.86
C PHE A 172 1.96 12.08 3.01
N ASN A 173 1.25 13.03 3.61
CA ASN A 173 0.28 12.75 4.66
C ASN A 173 -0.87 11.89 4.13
N VAL A 174 -1.51 12.27 3.04
CA VAL A 174 -2.58 11.46 2.42
C VAL A 174 -2.09 10.06 2.05
N GLY A 175 -0.89 9.94 1.49
CA GLY A 175 -0.29 8.64 1.18
C GLY A 175 -0.13 7.74 2.41
N THR A 176 0.31 8.31 3.54
CA THR A 176 0.63 7.54 4.75
C THR A 176 -0.53 7.37 5.73
N THR A 177 -1.50 8.29 5.75
CA THR A 177 -2.62 8.28 6.71
C THR A 177 -3.95 7.86 6.12
N ILE A 178 -4.09 7.87 4.78
CA ILE A 178 -5.31 7.44 4.10
C ILE A 178 -5.01 6.22 3.23
N ILE A 179 -4.18 6.39 2.20
CA ILE A 179 -3.95 5.33 1.19
C ILE A 179 -3.28 4.09 1.81
N LEU A 180 -2.26 4.25 2.65
CA LEU A 180 -1.60 3.12 3.30
C LEU A 180 -2.53 2.33 4.24
N PRO A 181 -3.29 2.96 5.17
CA PRO A 181 -4.30 2.25 5.96
C PRO A 181 -5.38 1.56 5.12
N THR A 182 -5.91 2.22 4.09
CA THR A 182 -6.85 1.61 3.14
C THR A 182 -6.26 0.35 2.50
N TRP A 183 -4.99 0.42 2.06
CA TRP A 183 -4.28 -0.74 1.51
C TRP A 183 -4.11 -1.86 2.54
N ILE A 184 -3.78 -1.54 3.80
CA ILE A 184 -3.66 -2.54 4.88
C ILE A 184 -4.98 -3.28 5.07
N LEU A 185 -6.11 -2.59 5.03
CA LEU A 185 -7.45 -3.21 5.17
C LEU A 185 -7.74 -4.15 3.99
N PHE A 186 -7.45 -3.75 2.75
CA PHE A 186 -7.57 -4.65 1.59
C PHE A 186 -6.71 -5.92 1.76
N TRP A 187 -5.46 -5.74 2.20
CA TRP A 187 -4.54 -6.86 2.45
C TRP A 187 -5.07 -7.79 3.55
N GLN A 188 -5.59 -7.24 4.64
CA GLN A 188 -6.20 -7.99 5.73
C GLN A 188 -7.42 -8.80 5.27
N ILE A 189 -8.27 -8.24 4.40
CA ILE A 189 -9.43 -8.95 3.84
C ILE A 189 -9.00 -10.13 2.97
N LEU A 190 -7.97 -9.96 2.14
CA LEU A 190 -7.44 -11.06 1.31
C LEU A 190 -6.72 -12.14 2.10
N CYS A 191 -6.15 -11.80 3.26
CA CYS A 191 -5.35 -12.72 4.06
C CYS A 191 -6.16 -13.52 5.08
N ASN A 192 -7.32 -13.03 5.51
CA ASN A 192 -8.15 -13.68 6.51
C ASN A 192 -9.35 -14.37 5.88
N ARG A 193 -9.56 -15.63 6.27
CA ARG A 193 -10.75 -16.39 5.93
C ARG A 193 -11.71 -16.32 7.10
N VAL A 194 -13.00 -16.23 6.80
CA VAL A 194 -14.06 -16.12 7.81
C VAL A 194 -15.08 -17.22 7.59
N THR A 195 -15.50 -17.84 8.68
CA THR A 195 -16.50 -18.91 8.64
C THR A 195 -17.90 -18.30 8.58
N ARG A 196 -18.77 -18.79 7.69
CA ARG A 196 -20.20 -18.45 7.74
C ARG A 196 -20.85 -19.22 8.89
N ILE A 197 -21.47 -18.51 9.82
CA ILE A 197 -22.33 -19.14 10.82
C ILE A 197 -23.62 -19.56 10.09
N SER A 198 -23.74 -20.82 9.70
CA SER A 198 -25.01 -21.35 9.21
C SER A 198 -25.94 -21.51 10.41
N ILE A 199 -26.93 -20.63 10.52
CA ILE A 199 -28.05 -20.84 11.44
C ILE A 199 -28.88 -21.99 10.87
N THR A 200 -28.55 -23.23 11.24
CA THR A 200 -29.45 -24.37 11.05
C THR A 200 -30.52 -24.28 12.13
N ASN A 201 -31.72 -23.84 11.73
CA ASN A 201 -32.95 -23.95 12.51
C ASN A 201 -33.36 -25.42 12.71
#